data_AF-A0A2D7DZE4-F1
#
_entry.id   AF-A0A2D7DZE4-F1
#
_cell.length_a   1.000
_cell.length_b   1.000
_cell.length_c   1.000
_cell.angle_alpha   90.00
_cell.angle_beta   90.00
_cell.angle_gamma   90.00
#
_symmetry.space_group_name_H-M   'P 1'
#
loop_
_entity.id
_entity.type
_entity.pdbx_description
1 polymer ?
#
loop_
_entity_poly.entity_id
_entity_poly.type
_entity_poly.pdbx_seq_one_letter_code
_entity_poly.pdbx_strand_id
1 'polypeptide(L)'
;MKKISKSQIFSFDNTYINLPKNFYQKINPVPVKNPRLLKLNDELLDYFDLDKDSLESNLGVSILSGNKVPTNTTPLAMVYAGHQFGNFVNQLGDGRAVLLGEIIARNGKRYDLQLKGSGKTIFSRQGDGRSPLGPVIREYIISEAMHYLGIPTTRSLSIISTGEVVEREKIEPGGILVRVSPSHIRIGTFEFFSAKKDFISVKKLTDYTIERHFPEVLSSKNHYKSFLEKVITSQAKLIAQWMNIGFIHGVMNTDNTSISGQTIDYGPCAFMNNFNPNTVYSFIDFYGRYSYGNQPKIMLWNLSKFAECISFLINENNEEANKIILESLSKFPQLFDKFWINAISEKLGLSKKMQEDKRLIEKFLEIMFEQKTDFTLTFRTLSESINNDEKKIKFFSLFKNKKSITNWYNDWVKRIEKESFSKGIIKKKMKDRNPFFIPRNHLVEKAIDQAVKKHDFSMVDNLVEVLKKPFESDKNFYLSYPPKPNEDIKNTFCGT
;
A
#
# COMPACT_ATOMS: atom_id res chain seq x y z
N MET A 1 -19.05 19.48 17.75
CA MET A 1 -19.35 18.07 17.41
C MET A 1 -20.86 17.87 17.49
N LYS A 2 -21.54 17.66 16.35
CA LYS A 2 -22.97 17.31 16.37
C LYS A 2 -23.07 15.84 16.81
N LYS A 3 -23.78 15.55 17.90
CA LYS A 3 -24.12 14.17 18.28
C LYS A 3 -24.86 13.53 17.12
N ILE A 4 -24.29 12.48 16.55
CA ILE A 4 -24.92 11.72 15.48
C ILE A 4 -26.13 11.00 16.09
N SER A 5 -27.33 11.19 15.53
CA SER A 5 -28.54 10.49 16.00
C SER A 5 -28.38 8.98 15.83
N LYS A 6 -29.00 8.16 16.69
CA LYS A 6 -28.97 6.67 16.58
C LYS A 6 -29.41 6.12 15.22
N SER A 7 -30.09 6.92 14.38
CA SER A 7 -30.49 6.55 13.01
C SER A 7 -29.43 6.81 11.93
N GLN A 8 -28.35 7.52 12.24
CA GLN A 8 -27.33 7.92 11.27
C GLN A 8 -25.99 7.31 11.71
N ILE A 9 -25.50 6.30 10.98
CA ILE A 9 -24.25 5.60 11.34
C ILE A 9 -23.02 6.39 10.88
N PHE A 10 -23.13 7.05 9.71
CA PHE A 10 -22.05 7.83 9.13
C PHE A 10 -22.46 9.30 8.95
N SER A 11 -21.56 10.21 9.30
CA SER A 11 -21.65 11.63 8.95
C SER A 11 -20.83 11.90 7.68
N PHE A 12 -21.44 11.66 6.52
CA PHE A 12 -20.79 11.92 5.24
C PHE A 12 -20.72 13.40 4.90
N ASP A 13 -19.62 13.79 4.26
CA ASP A 13 -19.35 15.13 3.76
C ASP A 13 -18.68 15.03 2.38
N ASN A 14 -19.50 14.92 1.34
CA ASN A 14 -19.07 14.53 0.00
C ASN A 14 -18.65 15.73 -0.84
N THR A 15 -17.37 15.79 -1.15
CA THR A 15 -16.71 16.85 -1.92
C THR A 15 -16.37 16.41 -3.34
N TYR A 16 -16.05 15.14 -3.59
CA TYR A 16 -15.76 14.66 -4.95
C TYR A 16 -16.95 14.83 -5.90
N ILE A 17 -18.18 14.75 -5.38
CA ILE A 17 -19.42 14.96 -6.15
C ILE A 17 -19.54 16.38 -6.73
N ASN A 18 -18.80 17.34 -6.16
CA ASN A 18 -18.78 18.73 -6.64
C ASN A 18 -17.89 18.92 -7.88
N LEU A 19 -17.06 17.93 -8.22
CA LEU A 19 -16.38 17.91 -9.51
C LEU A 19 -17.40 17.75 -10.65
N PRO A 20 -17.06 18.19 -11.87
CA PRO A 20 -17.93 18.04 -13.03
C PRO A 20 -18.41 16.59 -13.26
N LYS A 21 -19.59 16.43 -13.85
CA LYS A 21 -20.26 15.12 -13.99
C LYS A 21 -19.47 14.08 -14.80
N ASN A 22 -18.49 14.50 -15.61
CA ASN A 22 -17.61 13.60 -16.37
C ASN A 22 -16.52 12.93 -15.52
N PHE A 23 -16.40 13.25 -14.23
CA PHE A 23 -15.46 12.61 -13.29
C PHE A 23 -15.95 11.30 -12.69
N TYR A 24 -17.24 11.03 -12.80
CA TYR A 24 -17.85 9.91 -12.12
C TYR A 24 -19.15 9.46 -12.78
N GLN A 25 -19.57 8.25 -12.45
CA GLN A 25 -20.95 7.82 -12.58
C GLN A 25 -21.61 7.93 -11.20
N LYS A 26 -22.75 8.63 -11.08
CA LYS A 26 -23.60 8.52 -9.88
C LYS A 26 -24.26 7.15 -9.92
N ILE A 27 -24.00 6.30 -8.93
CA ILE A 27 -24.50 4.92 -8.91
C ILE A 27 -24.54 4.39 -7.48
N ASN A 28 -25.64 3.77 -7.10
CA ASN A 28 -25.72 3.02 -5.85
C ASN A 28 -25.03 1.65 -5.99
N PRO A 29 -24.46 1.09 -4.92
CA PRO A 29 -24.05 -0.30 -4.88
C PRO A 29 -25.18 -1.25 -5.33
N VAL A 30 -24.83 -2.38 -5.93
CA VAL A 30 -25.77 -3.46 -6.23
C VAL A 30 -25.91 -4.35 -4.99
N PRO A 31 -27.11 -4.46 -4.40
CA PRO A 31 -27.33 -5.27 -3.20
C PRO A 31 -26.87 -6.72 -3.36
N VAL A 32 -26.52 -7.36 -2.26
CA VAL A 32 -26.15 -8.79 -2.19
C VAL A 32 -27.17 -9.59 -1.41
N LYS A 33 -27.22 -10.91 -1.65
CA LYS A 33 -28.28 -11.80 -1.12
C LYS A 33 -28.31 -11.92 0.40
N ASN A 34 -27.17 -12.17 1.03
CA ASN A 34 -27.11 -12.46 2.47
C ASN A 34 -25.81 -11.91 3.08
N PRO A 35 -25.72 -10.58 3.28
CA PRO A 35 -24.50 -9.97 3.77
C PRO A 35 -24.23 -10.37 5.23
N ARG A 36 -23.01 -10.81 5.53
CA ARG A 36 -22.55 -11.04 6.91
C ARG A 36 -21.22 -10.37 7.18
N LEU A 37 -21.14 -9.63 8.27
CA LEU A 37 -19.89 -9.04 8.76
C LEU A 37 -18.97 -10.16 9.26
N LEU A 38 -17.79 -10.26 8.66
CA LEU A 38 -16.77 -11.26 9.01
C LEU A 38 -15.65 -10.65 9.84
N LYS A 39 -15.32 -9.38 9.61
CA LYS A 39 -14.31 -8.65 10.36
C LYS A 39 -14.60 -7.16 10.36
N LEU A 40 -14.36 -6.51 11.50
CA LEU A 40 -14.46 -5.07 11.70
C LEU A 40 -13.17 -4.56 12.35
N ASN A 41 -12.72 -3.37 11.95
CA ASN A 41 -11.46 -2.79 12.41
C ASN A 41 -11.68 -1.76 13.52
N ASP A 42 -11.58 -2.22 14.77
CA ASP A 42 -11.84 -1.40 15.97
C ASP A 42 -11.01 -0.12 16.04
N GLU A 43 -9.73 -0.14 15.61
CA GLU A 43 -8.89 1.07 15.63
C GLU A 43 -9.39 2.15 14.66
N LEU A 44 -9.97 1.75 13.52
CA LEU A 44 -10.58 2.70 12.60
C LEU A 44 -11.92 3.22 13.14
N LEU A 45 -12.66 2.41 13.90
CA LEU A 45 -13.86 2.89 14.59
C LEU A 45 -13.51 4.04 15.53
N ASP A 46 -12.51 3.83 16.38
CA ASP A 46 -12.01 4.85 17.29
C ASP A 46 -11.49 6.07 16.53
N TYR A 47 -10.76 5.86 15.43
CA TYR A 47 -10.18 6.95 14.64
C TYR A 47 -11.23 7.83 13.94
N PHE A 48 -12.37 7.25 13.54
CA PHE A 48 -13.48 7.93 12.87
C PHE A 48 -14.66 8.27 13.77
N ASP A 49 -14.56 7.97 15.07
CA ASP A 49 -15.66 8.17 16.03
C ASP A 49 -16.94 7.41 15.64
N LEU A 50 -16.77 6.17 15.17
CA LEU A 50 -17.86 5.29 14.75
C LEU A 50 -18.24 4.33 15.88
N ASP A 51 -19.54 4.17 16.10
CA ASP A 51 -20.07 3.25 17.11
C ASP A 51 -20.05 1.80 16.60
N LYS A 52 -19.41 0.91 17.38
CA LYS A 52 -19.24 -0.50 17.04
C LYS A 52 -20.57 -1.24 16.96
N ASP A 53 -21.42 -1.11 17.98
CA ASP A 53 -22.71 -1.78 18.07
C ASP A 53 -23.62 -1.40 16.90
N SER A 54 -23.58 -0.12 16.50
CA SER A 54 -24.31 0.38 15.33
C SER A 54 -23.83 -0.28 14.02
N LEU A 55 -22.53 -0.48 13.84
CA LEU A 55 -21.98 -1.12 12.63
C LEU A 55 -22.17 -2.63 12.59
N GLU A 56 -22.23 -3.28 13.75
CA GLU A 56 -22.56 -4.71 13.89
C GLU A 56 -24.06 -4.99 13.75
N SER A 57 -24.91 -3.97 13.91
CA SER A 57 -26.36 -4.09 13.69
C SER A 57 -26.72 -4.44 12.23
N ASN A 58 -27.93 -4.96 12.02
CA ASN A 58 -28.47 -5.24 10.67
C ASN A 58 -28.41 -4.01 9.73
N LEU A 59 -28.62 -2.81 10.27
CA LEU A 59 -28.53 -1.56 9.52
C LEU A 59 -27.08 -1.27 9.11
N GLY A 60 -26.14 -1.41 10.04
CA GLY A 60 -24.71 -1.24 9.81
C GLY A 60 -24.18 -2.18 8.73
N VAL A 61 -24.46 -3.48 8.87
CA VAL A 61 -24.09 -4.50 7.88
C VAL A 61 -24.72 -4.22 6.51
N SER A 62 -25.97 -3.75 6.47
CA SER A 62 -26.63 -3.36 5.22
C SER A 62 -25.97 -2.16 4.55
N ILE A 63 -25.42 -1.20 5.32
CA ILE A 63 -24.68 -0.07 4.76
C ILE A 63 -23.29 -0.51 4.27
N LEU A 64 -22.56 -1.28 5.08
CA LEU A 64 -21.21 -1.77 4.75
C LEU A 64 -21.21 -2.74 3.55
N SER A 65 -22.32 -3.42 3.29
CA SER A 65 -22.52 -4.27 2.10
C SER A 65 -23.05 -3.52 0.88
N GLY A 66 -23.50 -2.27 1.04
CA GLY A 66 -24.16 -1.52 -0.02
C GLY A 66 -25.63 -1.90 -0.25
N ASN A 67 -26.21 -2.80 0.56
CA ASN A 67 -27.64 -3.13 0.51
C ASN A 67 -28.54 -1.95 0.91
N LYS A 68 -28.02 -0.99 1.68
CA LYS A 68 -28.71 0.25 2.03
C LYS A 68 -27.77 1.44 1.91
N VAL A 69 -28.20 2.46 1.18
CA VAL A 69 -27.48 3.72 1.04
C VAL A 69 -28.07 4.75 2.03
N PRO A 70 -27.25 5.37 2.90
CA PRO A 70 -27.70 6.45 3.77
C PRO A 70 -28.19 7.68 3.00
N THR A 71 -29.16 8.41 3.55
CA THR A 71 -29.77 9.57 2.87
C THR A 71 -28.86 10.80 2.77
N ASN A 72 -27.80 10.88 3.59
CA ASN A 72 -26.84 11.97 3.61
C ASN A 72 -25.64 11.73 2.67
N THR A 73 -25.73 10.81 1.72
CA THR A 73 -24.66 10.57 0.75
C THR A 73 -25.14 10.40 -0.69
N THR A 74 -24.24 10.60 -1.63
CA THR A 74 -24.46 10.31 -3.06
C THR A 74 -23.34 9.40 -3.55
N PRO A 75 -23.56 8.09 -3.59
CA PRO A 75 -22.54 7.16 -4.00
C PRO A 75 -22.17 7.34 -5.47
N LEU A 76 -20.90 7.08 -5.79
CA LEU A 76 -20.36 7.27 -7.13
C LEU A 76 -19.28 6.24 -7.46
N ALA A 77 -19.09 5.99 -8.76
CA ALA A 77 -17.95 5.26 -9.30
C ALA A 77 -17.06 6.25 -10.05
N MET A 78 -15.77 6.32 -9.74
CA MET A 78 -14.84 7.26 -10.37
C MET A 78 -14.40 6.77 -11.74
N VAL A 79 -14.19 7.70 -12.69
CA VAL A 79 -13.55 7.37 -13.97
C VAL A 79 -12.05 7.63 -13.90
N TYR A 80 -11.28 6.78 -14.59
CA TYR A 80 -9.85 6.99 -14.82
C TYR A 80 -9.40 6.20 -16.06
N ALA A 81 -8.20 6.47 -16.53
CA ALA A 81 -7.47 5.71 -17.55
C ALA A 81 -6.21 5.14 -16.89
N GLY A 82 -5.29 4.59 -17.68
CA GLY A 82 -4.00 4.19 -17.14
C GLY A 82 -3.10 3.50 -18.16
N HIS A 83 -1.80 3.58 -17.95
CA HIS A 83 -0.84 2.73 -18.62
C HIS A 83 -0.70 1.40 -17.89
N GLN A 84 -1.25 0.35 -18.48
CA GLN A 84 -1.14 -1.02 -17.98
C GLN A 84 0.06 -1.70 -18.62
N PHE A 85 1.06 -2.08 -17.81
CA PHE A 85 2.33 -2.64 -18.29
C PHE A 85 3.03 -1.77 -19.35
N GLY A 86 2.84 -0.44 -19.30
CA GLY A 86 3.40 0.51 -20.24
C GLY A 86 2.52 0.83 -21.46
N ASN A 87 1.43 0.11 -21.67
CA ASN A 87 0.48 0.37 -22.76
C ASN A 87 -0.68 1.21 -22.26
N PHE A 88 -1.01 2.30 -22.97
CA PHE A 88 -2.10 3.18 -22.57
C PHE A 88 -3.47 2.53 -22.81
N VAL A 89 -4.32 2.58 -21.79
CA VAL A 89 -5.70 2.11 -21.83
C VAL A 89 -6.61 3.30 -21.55
N ASN A 90 -7.31 3.74 -22.60
CA ASN A 90 -8.04 5.01 -22.65
C ASN A 90 -9.21 5.16 -21.67
N GLN A 91 -9.79 4.06 -21.19
CA GLN A 91 -10.88 4.09 -20.22
C GLN A 91 -10.87 2.86 -19.32
N LEU A 92 -10.55 3.09 -18.05
CA LEU A 92 -10.77 2.22 -16.91
C LEU A 92 -11.89 2.85 -16.06
N GLY A 93 -11.69 2.97 -14.75
CA GLY A 93 -12.68 3.44 -13.78
C GLY A 93 -12.94 2.39 -12.71
N ASP A 94 -13.72 2.79 -11.71
CA ASP A 94 -14.14 1.91 -10.61
C ASP A 94 -15.10 0.84 -11.14
N GLY A 95 -14.55 -0.23 -11.73
CA GLY A 95 -15.31 -1.29 -12.38
C GLY A 95 -15.92 -2.32 -11.42
N ARG A 96 -15.56 -2.29 -10.14
CA ARG A 96 -16.12 -3.14 -9.09
C ARG A 96 -16.18 -2.42 -7.75
N ALA A 97 -16.17 -1.09 -7.78
CA ALA A 97 -16.09 -0.29 -6.58
C ALA A 97 -17.05 0.89 -6.66
N VAL A 98 -17.58 1.28 -5.50
CA VAL A 98 -18.43 2.45 -5.36
C VAL A 98 -17.92 3.22 -4.15
N LEU A 99 -17.56 4.48 -4.34
CA LEU A 99 -17.33 5.43 -3.26
C LEU A 99 -18.68 5.69 -2.60
N LEU A 100 -18.89 5.15 -1.39
CA LEU A 100 -20.12 5.32 -0.65
C LEU A 100 -20.26 6.77 -0.16
N GLY A 101 -19.14 7.38 0.22
CA GLY A 101 -19.05 8.78 0.59
C GLY A 101 -17.71 9.09 1.26
N GLU A 102 -17.61 10.27 1.83
CA GLU A 102 -16.42 10.78 2.50
C GLU A 102 -16.70 11.09 3.97
N ILE A 103 -15.83 10.65 4.87
CA ILE A 103 -15.95 10.83 6.32
C ILE A 103 -14.79 11.67 6.86
N ILE A 104 -15.01 12.38 7.99
CA ILE A 104 -14.00 13.17 8.67
C ILE A 104 -13.47 12.39 9.88
N ALA A 105 -12.16 12.22 9.96
CA ALA A 105 -11.51 11.59 11.11
C ALA A 105 -11.31 12.57 12.27
N ARG A 106 -10.94 12.05 13.45
CA ARG A 106 -10.62 12.87 14.64
C ARG A 106 -9.52 13.91 14.43
N ASN A 107 -8.63 13.70 13.45
CA ASN A 107 -7.61 14.69 13.08
C ASN A 107 -8.11 15.81 12.14
N GLY A 108 -9.42 15.86 11.87
CA GLY A 108 -10.06 16.83 10.97
C GLY A 108 -9.83 16.57 9.48
N LYS A 109 -9.11 15.50 9.11
CA LYS A 109 -8.86 15.16 7.71
C LYS A 109 -9.97 14.29 7.13
N ARG A 110 -10.17 14.44 5.83
CA ARG A 110 -11.18 13.73 5.05
C ARG A 110 -10.65 12.41 4.51
N TYR A 111 -11.50 11.39 4.55
CA TYR A 111 -11.22 10.06 4.02
C TYR A 111 -12.40 9.55 3.19
N ASP A 112 -12.08 8.94 2.06
CA ASP A 112 -13.00 8.20 1.21
C ASP A 112 -13.36 6.87 1.88
N LEU A 113 -14.64 6.49 1.83
CA LEU A 113 -15.17 5.19 2.21
C LEU A 113 -15.67 4.47 0.94
N GLN A 114 -14.88 3.53 0.40
CA GLN A 114 -15.16 2.84 -0.86
C GLN A 114 -15.52 1.38 -0.62
N LEU A 115 -16.61 0.90 -1.22
CA LEU A 115 -17.03 -0.49 -1.17
C LEU A 115 -16.49 -1.22 -2.41
N LYS A 116 -15.49 -2.09 -2.25
CA LYS A 116 -14.89 -2.89 -3.34
C LYS A 116 -15.53 -4.29 -3.37
N GLY A 117 -16.07 -4.69 -4.52
CA GLY A 117 -16.96 -5.85 -4.70
C GLY A 117 -18.45 -5.49 -4.71
N SER A 118 -18.77 -4.19 -4.76
CA SER A 118 -20.12 -3.65 -4.55
C SER A 118 -21.02 -3.65 -5.79
N GLY A 119 -20.63 -4.34 -6.86
CA GLY A 119 -21.45 -4.55 -8.05
C GLY A 119 -20.95 -3.83 -9.29
N LYS A 120 -21.67 -4.07 -10.39
CA LYS A 120 -21.33 -3.60 -11.73
C LYS A 120 -21.57 -2.10 -11.87
N THR A 121 -20.64 -1.41 -12.52
CA THR A 121 -20.71 0.00 -12.93
C THR A 121 -20.55 0.08 -14.45
N ILE A 122 -20.65 1.27 -15.04
CA ILE A 122 -20.33 1.45 -16.47
C ILE A 122 -18.84 1.17 -16.79
N PHE A 123 -17.98 1.12 -15.75
CA PHE A 123 -16.55 0.89 -15.89
C PHE A 123 -16.16 -0.59 -15.73
N SER A 124 -17.11 -1.48 -15.44
CA SER A 124 -16.82 -2.91 -15.22
C SER A 124 -16.32 -3.66 -16.46
N ARG A 125 -16.45 -3.07 -17.65
CA ARG A 125 -16.18 -3.76 -18.93
C ARG A 125 -16.94 -5.10 -18.96
N GLN A 126 -16.22 -6.20 -19.13
CA GLN A 126 -16.77 -7.56 -19.13
C GLN A 126 -16.88 -8.19 -17.72
N GLY A 127 -16.41 -7.52 -16.67
CA GLY A 127 -16.49 -7.99 -15.29
C GLY A 127 -17.90 -7.92 -14.70
N ASP A 128 -18.14 -8.76 -13.69
CA ASP A 128 -19.37 -8.84 -12.91
C ASP A 128 -19.51 -7.75 -11.83
N GLY A 129 -18.44 -7.02 -11.55
CA GLY A 129 -18.39 -6.01 -10.48
C GLY A 129 -18.32 -6.59 -9.06
N ARG A 130 -18.12 -7.91 -8.93
CA ARG A 130 -17.99 -8.61 -7.65
C ARG A 130 -16.51 -8.93 -7.36
N SER A 131 -16.23 -9.27 -6.11
CA SER A 131 -14.89 -9.68 -5.66
C SER A 131 -14.99 -11.04 -4.97
N PRO A 132 -14.12 -12.01 -5.28
CA PRO A 132 -13.98 -13.20 -4.47
C PRO A 132 -13.51 -12.85 -3.05
N LEU A 133 -13.90 -13.64 -2.06
CA LEU A 133 -13.59 -13.38 -0.64
C LEU A 133 -12.09 -13.49 -0.33
N GLY A 134 -11.36 -14.38 -1.00
CA GLY A 134 -9.92 -14.54 -0.79
C GLY A 134 -9.10 -13.26 -1.04
N PRO A 135 -9.23 -12.61 -2.21
CA PRO A 135 -8.65 -11.29 -2.48
C PRO A 135 -9.06 -10.20 -1.47
N VAL A 136 -10.30 -10.21 -0.99
CA VAL A 136 -10.77 -9.27 0.05
C VAL A 136 -10.02 -9.48 1.36
N ILE A 137 -9.86 -10.74 1.80
CA ILE A 137 -9.09 -11.09 3.00
C ILE A 137 -7.61 -10.72 2.84
N ARG A 138 -7.01 -11.00 1.67
CA ARG A 138 -5.63 -10.61 1.35
C ARG A 138 -5.42 -9.11 1.50
N GLU A 139 -6.29 -8.33 0.85
CA GLU A 139 -6.20 -6.87 0.88
C GLU A 139 -6.35 -6.36 2.32
N TYR A 140 -7.27 -6.91 3.12
CA TYR A 140 -7.38 -6.59 4.55
C TYR A 140 -6.06 -6.85 5.30
N ILE A 141 -5.51 -8.07 5.22
CA ILE A 141 -4.30 -8.45 5.97
C ILE A 141 -3.12 -7.56 5.56
N ILE A 142 -2.89 -7.39 4.26
CA ILE A 142 -1.71 -6.68 3.76
C ILE A 142 -1.82 -5.17 3.99
N SER A 143 -2.99 -4.57 3.74
CA SER A 143 -3.19 -3.13 3.99
C SER A 143 -2.94 -2.77 5.45
N GLU A 144 -3.49 -3.56 6.38
CA GLU A 144 -3.31 -3.31 7.80
C GLU A 144 -1.86 -3.59 8.25
N ALA A 145 -1.21 -4.64 7.74
CA ALA A 145 0.22 -4.86 8.00
C ALA A 145 1.08 -3.67 7.56
N MET A 146 0.81 -3.10 6.38
CA MET A 146 1.53 -1.93 5.87
C MET A 146 1.34 -0.72 6.78
N HIS A 147 0.15 -0.53 7.34
CA HIS A 147 -0.12 0.53 8.30
C HIS A 147 0.73 0.38 9.57
N TYR A 148 0.75 -0.79 10.20
CA TYR A 148 1.51 -1.03 11.43
C TYR A 148 3.03 -1.06 11.20
N LEU A 149 3.47 -1.35 9.97
CA LEU A 149 4.86 -1.15 9.54
C LEU A 149 5.22 0.33 9.32
N GLY A 150 4.27 1.26 9.48
CA GLY A 150 4.46 2.70 9.32
C GLY A 150 4.52 3.16 7.87
N ILE A 151 3.96 2.37 6.94
CA ILE A 151 3.96 2.66 5.51
C ILE A 151 2.61 3.25 5.10
N PRO A 152 2.59 4.42 4.41
CA PRO A 152 1.36 5.00 3.91
C PRO A 152 0.57 4.02 3.02
N THR A 153 -0.70 3.84 3.34
CA THR A 153 -1.56 2.85 2.70
C THR A 153 -3.05 3.18 2.84
N THR A 154 -3.86 2.75 1.87
CA THR A 154 -5.29 2.55 2.07
C THR A 154 -5.54 1.55 3.20
N ARG A 155 -6.53 1.82 4.05
CA ARG A 155 -6.90 1.00 5.20
C ARG A 155 -8.15 0.18 4.93
N SER A 156 -8.38 -0.85 5.74
CA SER A 156 -9.54 -1.73 5.62
C SER A 156 -10.42 -1.67 6.85
N LEU A 157 -11.63 -1.13 6.70
CA LEU A 157 -12.62 -1.01 7.78
C LEU A 157 -13.30 -2.33 8.08
N SER A 158 -13.74 -3.06 7.05
CA SER A 158 -14.43 -4.33 7.27
C SER A 158 -14.35 -5.30 6.10
N ILE A 159 -14.58 -6.58 6.42
CA ILE A 159 -14.80 -7.67 5.48
C ILE A 159 -16.26 -8.11 5.61
N ILE A 160 -17.00 -8.08 4.51
CA ILE A 160 -18.38 -8.58 4.43
C ILE A 160 -18.42 -9.77 3.46
N SER A 161 -19.03 -10.88 3.84
CA SER A 161 -19.40 -11.94 2.88
C SER A 161 -20.74 -11.62 2.24
N THR A 162 -20.93 -11.95 0.96
CA THR A 162 -22.14 -11.54 0.21
C THR A 162 -23.28 -12.57 0.24
N GLY A 163 -22.98 -13.82 0.58
CA GLY A 163 -23.89 -14.96 0.38
C GLY A 163 -24.08 -15.34 -1.10
N GLU A 164 -23.27 -14.78 -1.99
CA GLU A 164 -23.24 -15.08 -3.42
C GLU A 164 -21.93 -15.78 -3.78
N VAL A 165 -21.89 -16.41 -4.95
CA VAL A 165 -20.65 -16.95 -5.53
C VAL A 165 -20.16 -16.05 -6.66
N VAL A 166 -18.84 -16.05 -6.86
CA VAL A 166 -18.14 -15.31 -7.90
C VAL A 166 -17.36 -16.32 -8.73
N GLU A 167 -17.57 -16.29 -10.04
CA GLU A 167 -16.93 -17.21 -10.98
C GLU A 167 -15.68 -16.56 -11.57
N ARG A 168 -14.53 -17.20 -11.39
CA ARG A 168 -13.24 -16.88 -12.04
C ARG A 168 -12.70 -18.18 -12.63
N GLU A 169 -11.41 -18.48 -12.44
CA GLU A 169 -10.88 -19.83 -12.71
C GLU A 169 -11.52 -20.89 -11.80
N LYS A 170 -12.03 -20.47 -10.64
CA LYS A 170 -12.78 -21.30 -9.68
C LYS A 170 -14.03 -20.55 -9.24
N ILE A 171 -15.01 -21.30 -8.74
CA ILE A 171 -16.19 -20.74 -8.07
C ILE A 171 -15.81 -20.47 -6.62
N GLU A 172 -15.88 -19.22 -6.20
CA GLU A 172 -15.49 -18.78 -4.86
C GLU A 172 -16.62 -17.97 -4.20
N PRO A 173 -16.74 -17.96 -2.86
CA PRO A 173 -17.69 -17.07 -2.20
C PRO A 173 -17.33 -15.60 -2.46
N GLY A 174 -18.35 -14.75 -2.62
CA GLY A 174 -18.18 -13.33 -2.80
C GLY A 174 -17.89 -12.59 -1.49
N GLY A 175 -17.09 -11.54 -1.59
CA GLY A 175 -16.78 -10.62 -0.50
C GLY A 175 -16.84 -9.16 -0.92
N ILE A 176 -17.06 -8.28 0.06
CA ILE A 176 -16.94 -6.84 -0.07
C ILE A 176 -15.91 -6.36 0.95
N LEU A 177 -14.95 -5.57 0.46
CA LEU A 177 -14.02 -4.82 1.29
C LEU A 177 -14.54 -3.39 1.45
N VAL A 178 -14.66 -2.93 2.69
CA VAL A 178 -14.88 -1.51 2.97
C VAL A 178 -13.52 -0.85 3.15
N ARG A 179 -13.05 -0.23 2.07
CA ARG A 179 -11.73 0.41 2.00
C ARG A 179 -11.82 1.87 2.39
N VAL A 180 -10.82 2.34 3.14
CA VAL A 180 -10.69 3.71 3.58
C VAL A 180 -9.40 4.31 3.05
N SER A 181 -9.45 5.52 2.49
CA SER A 181 -8.24 6.20 1.99
C SER A 181 -8.35 7.71 2.16
N PRO A 182 -7.27 8.47 2.36
CA PRO A 182 -7.33 9.92 2.20
C PRO A 182 -7.91 10.34 0.84
N SER A 183 -7.67 9.54 -0.21
CA SER A 183 -8.17 9.75 -1.58
C SER A 183 -7.98 8.52 -2.46
N HIS A 184 -8.87 8.32 -3.43
CA HIS A 184 -8.73 7.36 -4.53
C HIS A 184 -8.32 8.00 -5.86
N ILE A 185 -7.85 9.26 -5.85
CA ILE A 185 -7.27 9.91 -7.04
C ILE A 185 -5.92 9.27 -7.38
N ARG A 186 -5.79 8.86 -8.64
CA ARG A 186 -4.64 8.16 -9.20
C ARG A 186 -3.98 9.01 -10.28
N ILE A 187 -2.77 8.67 -10.69
CA ILE A 187 -2.18 9.24 -11.93
C ILE A 187 -3.13 8.97 -13.11
N GLY A 188 -3.71 7.78 -13.18
CA GLY A 188 -4.73 7.42 -14.16
C GLY A 188 -5.95 8.34 -14.23
N THR A 189 -6.32 9.00 -13.13
CA THR A 189 -7.42 9.99 -13.11
C THR A 189 -7.05 11.22 -13.94
N PHE A 190 -5.78 11.67 -13.87
CA PHE A 190 -5.27 12.79 -14.67
C PHE A 190 -5.10 12.38 -16.14
N GLU A 191 -4.55 11.19 -16.39
CA GLU A 191 -4.33 10.68 -17.74
C GLU A 191 -5.63 10.58 -18.54
N PHE A 192 -6.75 10.24 -17.90
CA PHE A 192 -8.06 10.16 -18.57
C PHE A 192 -8.45 11.48 -19.24
N PHE A 193 -8.33 12.60 -18.53
CA PHE A 193 -8.69 13.91 -19.06
C PHE A 193 -7.61 14.47 -19.99
N SER A 194 -6.34 14.28 -19.64
CA SER A 194 -5.21 14.72 -20.47
C SER A 194 -5.22 14.06 -21.85
N ALA A 195 -5.46 12.73 -21.92
CA ALA A 195 -5.54 12.00 -23.19
C ALA A 195 -6.69 12.46 -24.09
N LYS A 196 -7.74 13.05 -23.50
CA LYS A 196 -8.88 13.65 -24.22
C LYS A 196 -8.69 15.13 -24.54
N LYS A 197 -7.54 15.71 -24.17
CA LYS A 197 -7.24 17.15 -24.26
C LYS A 197 -8.26 18.01 -23.47
N ASP A 198 -8.87 17.45 -22.43
CA ASP A 198 -9.78 18.16 -21.54
C ASP A 198 -8.98 18.88 -20.43
N PHE A 199 -8.28 19.93 -20.84
CA PHE A 199 -7.39 20.71 -19.97
C PHE A 199 -8.14 21.44 -18.85
N ILE A 200 -9.42 21.78 -19.07
CA ILE A 200 -10.28 22.37 -18.05
C ILE A 200 -10.51 21.38 -16.91
N SER A 201 -10.83 20.12 -17.23
CA SER A 201 -10.98 19.07 -16.22
C SER A 201 -9.65 18.75 -15.54
N VAL A 202 -8.53 18.71 -16.26
CA VAL A 202 -7.21 18.53 -15.63
C VAL A 202 -6.92 19.64 -14.62
N LYS A 203 -7.18 20.90 -14.95
CA LYS A 203 -7.01 22.01 -14.00
C LYS A 203 -7.90 21.83 -12.77
N LYS A 204 -9.20 21.59 -12.95
CA LYS A 204 -10.15 21.41 -11.83
C LYS A 204 -9.74 20.26 -10.90
N LEU A 205 -9.30 19.14 -11.48
CA LEU A 205 -8.77 18.01 -10.70
C LEU A 205 -7.51 18.39 -9.94
N THR A 206 -6.61 19.15 -10.58
CA THR A 206 -5.36 19.61 -9.97
C THR A 206 -5.64 20.51 -8.77
N ASP A 207 -6.47 21.54 -8.95
CA ASP A 207 -6.88 22.47 -7.90
C ASP A 207 -7.53 21.72 -6.72
N TYR A 208 -8.51 20.85 -7.00
CA TYR A 208 -9.17 20.02 -5.99
C TYR A 208 -8.19 19.13 -5.22
N THR A 209 -7.22 18.54 -5.93
CA THR A 209 -6.22 17.66 -5.32
C THR A 209 -5.24 18.44 -4.44
N ILE A 210 -4.84 19.64 -4.86
CA ILE A 210 -3.98 20.54 -4.08
C ILE A 210 -4.69 20.95 -2.79
N GLU A 211 -5.91 21.48 -2.87
CA GLU A 211 -6.67 21.90 -1.70
C GLU A 211 -6.86 20.75 -0.70
N ARG A 212 -7.11 19.54 -1.19
CA ARG A 212 -7.38 18.38 -0.35
C ARG A 212 -6.13 17.78 0.30
N HIS A 213 -4.99 17.74 -0.40
CA HIS A 213 -3.82 16.95 0.03
C HIS A 213 -2.54 17.76 0.27
N PHE A 214 -2.40 18.90 -0.42
CA PHE A 214 -1.19 19.70 -0.41
C PHE A 214 -1.49 21.21 -0.29
N PRO A 215 -2.38 21.66 0.63
CA PRO A 215 -2.77 23.06 0.71
C PRO A 215 -1.58 23.99 0.98
N GLU A 216 -0.50 23.46 1.55
CA GLU A 216 0.74 24.23 1.77
C GLU A 216 1.44 24.68 0.49
N VAL A 217 1.13 24.10 -0.68
CA VAL A 217 1.74 24.54 -1.95
C VAL A 217 1.08 25.79 -2.52
N LEU A 218 -0.13 26.15 -2.07
CA LEU A 218 -0.87 27.31 -2.57
C LEU A 218 -0.16 28.65 -2.29
N SER A 219 0.71 28.69 -1.28
CA SER A 219 1.52 29.87 -0.99
C SER A 219 2.75 30.02 -1.89
N SER A 220 3.02 29.07 -2.80
CA SER A 220 4.18 29.12 -3.69
C SER A 220 3.87 29.93 -4.96
N LYS A 221 4.91 30.54 -5.55
CA LYS A 221 4.77 31.33 -6.79
C LYS A 221 4.26 30.49 -7.97
N ASN A 222 4.62 29.21 -8.01
CA ASN A 222 4.13 28.25 -9.00
C ASN A 222 3.66 26.99 -8.26
N HIS A 223 2.42 27.04 -7.78
CA HIS A 223 1.85 25.97 -6.97
C HIS A 223 1.71 24.65 -7.72
N TYR A 224 1.57 24.65 -9.06
CA TYR A 224 1.55 23.42 -9.85
C TYR A 224 2.93 22.73 -9.92
N LYS A 225 4.02 23.49 -10.08
CA LYS A 225 5.38 22.95 -9.92
C LYS A 225 5.60 22.41 -8.52
N SER A 226 5.21 23.16 -7.49
CA SER A 226 5.35 22.72 -6.10
C SER A 226 4.51 21.47 -5.79
N PHE A 227 3.32 21.36 -6.38
CA PHE A 227 2.48 20.16 -6.32
C PHE A 227 3.18 18.95 -6.96
N LEU A 228 3.74 19.10 -8.16
CA LEU A 228 4.55 18.04 -8.80
C LEU A 228 5.69 17.58 -7.88
N GLU A 229 6.45 18.51 -7.32
CA GLU A 229 7.58 18.21 -6.43
C GLU A 229 7.13 17.49 -5.13
N LYS A 230 5.95 17.83 -4.60
CA LYS A 230 5.34 17.15 -3.44
C LYS A 230 4.93 15.72 -3.76
N VAL A 231 4.32 15.48 -4.92
CA VAL A 231 3.97 14.13 -5.38
C VAL A 231 5.23 13.30 -5.60
N ILE A 232 6.25 13.85 -6.27
CA ILE A 232 7.56 13.20 -6.46
C ILE A 232 8.19 12.81 -5.12
N THR A 233 8.23 13.73 -4.15
CA THR A 233 8.81 13.48 -2.83
C THR A 233 8.05 12.41 -2.05
N SER A 234 6.71 12.46 -2.10
CA SER A 234 5.84 11.48 -1.42
C SER A 234 6.03 10.08 -1.99
N GLN A 235 6.12 9.96 -3.32
CA GLN A 235 6.36 8.69 -3.99
C GLN A 235 7.78 8.16 -3.77
N ALA A 236 8.80 9.02 -3.81
CA ALA A 236 10.17 8.61 -3.50
C ALA A 236 10.28 8.02 -2.08
N LYS A 237 9.62 8.65 -1.09
CA LYS A 237 9.55 8.15 0.28
C LYS A 237 8.80 6.82 0.36
N LEU A 238 7.63 6.72 -0.27
CA LEU A 238 6.82 5.49 -0.27
C LEU A 238 7.59 4.30 -0.86
N ILE A 239 8.19 4.48 -2.04
CA ILE A 239 8.96 3.40 -2.68
C ILE A 239 10.18 3.02 -1.85
N ALA A 240 10.89 3.99 -1.27
CA ALA A 240 11.97 3.67 -0.33
C ALA A 240 11.47 2.81 0.84
N GLN A 241 10.29 3.10 1.41
CA GLN A 241 9.71 2.27 2.47
C GLN A 241 9.37 0.85 1.98
N TRP A 242 8.79 0.68 0.79
CA TRP A 242 8.55 -0.65 0.21
C TRP A 242 9.82 -1.46 0.05
N MET A 243 10.89 -0.82 -0.46
CA MET A 243 12.18 -1.49 -0.62
C MET A 243 12.73 -1.93 0.75
N ASN A 244 12.59 -1.12 1.80
CA ASN A 244 13.16 -1.40 3.12
C ASN A 244 12.53 -2.58 3.88
N ILE A 245 11.32 -2.99 3.53
CA ILE A 245 10.66 -4.17 4.10
C ILE A 245 10.46 -5.30 3.09
N GLY A 246 11.07 -5.20 1.91
CA GLY A 246 11.04 -6.27 0.91
C GLY A 246 9.67 -6.46 0.26
N PHE A 247 8.85 -5.42 0.15
CA PHE A 247 7.53 -5.48 -0.48
C PHE A 247 7.61 -5.28 -1.99
N ILE A 248 6.90 -6.15 -2.70
CA ILE A 248 6.68 -6.11 -4.14
C ILE A 248 5.20 -5.85 -4.36
N HIS A 249 4.87 -4.75 -5.02
CA HIS A 249 3.48 -4.42 -5.36
C HIS A 249 2.92 -5.29 -6.49
N GLY A 250 3.75 -5.64 -7.47
CA GLY A 250 3.42 -6.55 -8.57
C GLY A 250 2.62 -5.96 -9.73
N VAL A 251 1.93 -4.82 -9.57
CA VAL A 251 1.15 -4.15 -10.64
C VAL A 251 1.19 -2.62 -10.46
N MET A 252 2.35 -2.02 -10.70
CA MET A 252 2.54 -0.56 -10.56
C MET A 252 2.12 0.18 -11.84
N ASN A 253 0.91 -0.09 -12.33
CA ASN A 253 0.31 0.71 -13.40
C ASN A 253 0.04 2.14 -12.89
N THR A 254 -0.11 3.09 -13.79
CA THR A 254 -0.42 4.49 -13.40
C THR A 254 -1.82 4.62 -12.77
N ASP A 255 -2.76 3.73 -13.11
CA ASP A 255 -4.04 3.64 -12.41
C ASP A 255 -3.91 3.08 -10.99
N ASN A 256 -2.82 2.38 -10.64
CA ASN A 256 -2.54 1.92 -9.27
C ASN A 256 -1.56 2.84 -8.53
N THR A 257 -1.30 4.05 -9.04
CA THR A 257 -0.41 5.01 -8.39
C THR A 257 -1.22 6.17 -7.82
N SER A 258 -1.42 6.17 -6.50
CA SER A 258 -2.19 7.23 -5.83
C SER A 258 -1.44 8.57 -5.82
N ILE A 259 -2.15 9.68 -5.97
CA ILE A 259 -1.51 11.01 -5.90
C ILE A 259 -1.12 11.39 -4.47
N SER A 260 -1.89 10.91 -3.49
CA SER A 260 -1.65 11.15 -2.06
C SER A 260 -0.49 10.34 -1.46
N GLY A 261 0.29 9.61 -2.27
CA GLY A 261 1.45 8.85 -1.82
C GLY A 261 1.11 7.68 -0.89
N GLN A 262 -0.01 7.00 -1.13
CA GLN A 262 -0.44 5.79 -0.42
C GLN A 262 -0.22 4.53 -1.28
N THR A 263 0.09 3.41 -0.64
CA THR A 263 -0.06 2.08 -1.24
C THR A 263 -1.55 1.80 -1.47
N ILE A 264 -1.93 1.33 -2.66
CA ILE A 264 -3.33 1.09 -3.05
C ILE A 264 -3.42 -0.13 -3.96
N ASP A 265 -4.57 -0.81 -3.95
CA ASP A 265 -4.88 -1.96 -4.83
C ASP A 265 -3.91 -3.14 -4.68
N TYR A 266 -4.08 -3.84 -3.56
CA TYR A 266 -3.37 -5.05 -3.15
C TYR A 266 -3.79 -6.30 -3.95
N GLY A 267 -3.43 -6.32 -5.24
CA GLY A 267 -3.58 -7.50 -6.11
C GLY A 267 -2.48 -8.54 -5.83
N PRO A 268 -1.58 -8.83 -6.80
CA PRO A 268 -0.51 -9.81 -6.64
C PRO A 268 0.71 -9.22 -5.91
N CYS A 269 0.44 -8.61 -4.77
CA CYS A 269 1.44 -8.01 -3.91
C CYS A 269 1.91 -9.01 -2.85
N ALA A 270 3.16 -8.88 -2.44
CA ALA A 270 3.79 -9.85 -1.56
C ALA A 270 5.06 -9.29 -0.93
N PHE A 271 5.51 -9.93 0.15
CA PHE A 271 6.78 -9.66 0.80
C PHE A 271 7.77 -10.76 0.42
N MET A 272 8.98 -10.38 0.03
CA MET A 272 10.01 -11.36 -0.30
C MET A 272 10.40 -12.19 0.93
N ASN A 273 10.59 -13.49 0.72
CA ASN A 273 11.26 -14.33 1.68
C ASN A 273 12.78 -14.12 1.54
N ASN A 274 13.40 -14.77 0.55
CA ASN A 274 14.82 -14.62 0.28
C ASN A 274 15.12 -13.32 -0.47
N PHE A 275 16.22 -12.65 -0.12
CA PHE A 275 16.62 -11.44 -0.82
C PHE A 275 17.03 -11.76 -2.27
N ASN A 276 16.26 -11.25 -3.23
CA ASN A 276 16.57 -11.32 -4.64
C ASN A 276 15.98 -10.08 -5.35
N PRO A 277 16.82 -9.19 -5.91
CA PRO A 277 16.34 -8.00 -6.61
C PRO A 277 15.40 -8.27 -7.79
N ASN A 278 15.48 -9.46 -8.39
CA ASN A 278 14.68 -9.85 -9.54
C ASN A 278 13.37 -10.56 -9.14
N THR A 279 13.00 -10.55 -7.85
CA THR A 279 11.76 -11.21 -7.38
C THR A 279 10.53 -10.57 -7.99
N VAL A 280 9.62 -11.41 -8.51
CA VAL A 280 8.33 -11.06 -9.09
C VAL A 280 7.29 -12.01 -8.52
N TYR A 281 6.10 -11.50 -8.18
CA TYR A 281 4.97 -12.29 -7.69
C TYR A 281 3.73 -12.22 -8.56
N SER A 282 3.66 -11.26 -9.47
CA SER A 282 2.56 -11.16 -10.42
C SER A 282 2.73 -12.21 -11.50
N PHE A 283 1.75 -13.10 -11.62
CA PHE A 283 1.79 -14.18 -12.62
C PHE A 283 1.89 -13.67 -14.07
N ILE A 284 1.38 -12.47 -14.33
CA ILE A 284 1.37 -11.84 -15.66
C ILE A 284 2.62 -10.99 -15.96
N ASP A 285 3.52 -10.81 -14.97
CA ASP A 285 4.74 -10.01 -15.14
C ASP A 285 5.94 -10.86 -15.58
N PHE A 286 5.82 -11.50 -16.75
CA PHE A 286 6.84 -12.40 -17.30
C PHE A 286 8.22 -11.75 -17.50
N TYR A 287 8.24 -10.44 -17.77
CA TYR A 287 9.47 -9.68 -18.04
C TYR A 287 10.02 -8.96 -16.81
N GLY A 288 9.39 -9.13 -15.64
CA GLY A 288 9.82 -8.50 -14.39
C GLY A 288 9.79 -6.97 -14.42
N ARG A 289 8.84 -6.38 -15.15
CA ARG A 289 8.61 -4.93 -15.20
C ARG A 289 8.42 -4.38 -13.79
N TYR A 290 7.69 -5.10 -12.94
CA TYR A 290 7.36 -4.73 -11.57
C TYR A 290 8.12 -5.58 -10.53
N SER A 291 9.28 -6.14 -10.92
CA SER A 291 10.19 -6.79 -9.96
C SER A 291 10.64 -5.81 -8.87
N TYR A 292 11.03 -6.37 -7.71
CA TYR A 292 11.49 -5.58 -6.55
C TYR A 292 12.49 -4.49 -6.94
N GLY A 293 13.57 -4.83 -7.65
CA GLY A 293 14.61 -3.89 -8.05
C GLY A 293 14.17 -2.83 -9.06
N ASN A 294 13.08 -3.07 -9.79
CA ASN A 294 12.56 -2.15 -10.80
C ASN A 294 11.54 -1.14 -10.25
N GLN A 295 10.97 -1.34 -9.05
CA GLN A 295 9.95 -0.46 -8.49
C GLN A 295 10.34 1.04 -8.47
N PRO A 296 11.58 1.45 -8.12
CA PRO A 296 11.98 2.86 -8.19
C PRO A 296 11.97 3.42 -9.61
N LYS A 297 12.47 2.65 -10.59
CA LYS A 297 12.51 3.07 -12.00
C LYS A 297 11.10 3.20 -12.58
N ILE A 298 10.21 2.27 -12.25
CA ILE A 298 8.81 2.32 -12.66
C ILE A 298 8.09 3.50 -12.04
N MET A 299 8.33 3.80 -10.76
CA MET A 299 7.71 4.97 -10.14
C MET A 299 8.15 6.27 -10.80
N LEU A 300 9.44 6.41 -11.15
CA LEU A 300 9.91 7.55 -11.94
C LEU A 300 9.19 7.66 -13.29
N TRP A 301 9.00 6.53 -13.98
CA TRP A 301 8.25 6.50 -15.23
C TRP A 301 6.77 6.89 -15.04
N ASN A 302 6.11 6.40 -13.99
CA ASN A 302 4.73 6.80 -13.67
C ASN A 302 4.64 8.31 -13.36
N LEU A 303 5.61 8.85 -12.62
CA LEU A 303 5.70 10.29 -12.31
C LEU A 303 5.92 11.14 -13.57
N SER A 304 6.63 10.63 -14.58
CA SER A 304 6.75 11.35 -15.86
C SER A 304 5.40 11.43 -16.58
N LYS A 305 4.59 10.36 -16.54
CA LYS A 305 3.22 10.37 -17.09
C LYS A 305 2.30 11.34 -16.38
N PHE A 306 2.43 11.44 -15.06
CA PHE A 306 1.73 12.48 -14.30
C PHE A 306 2.19 13.89 -14.69
N ALA A 307 3.50 14.13 -14.80
CA ALA A 307 4.04 15.44 -15.16
C ALA A 307 3.60 15.88 -16.57
N GLU A 308 3.56 14.94 -17.54
CA GLU A 308 3.01 15.17 -18.88
C GLU A 308 1.56 15.69 -18.81
N CYS A 309 0.74 15.16 -17.90
CA CYS A 309 -0.67 15.55 -17.77
C CYS A 309 -0.87 17.01 -17.35
N ILE A 310 -0.01 17.54 -16.49
CA ILE A 310 -0.15 18.87 -15.87
C ILE A 310 0.82 19.92 -16.45
N SER A 311 1.53 19.59 -17.54
CA SER A 311 2.59 20.43 -18.10
C SER A 311 2.13 21.84 -18.45
N PHE A 312 0.98 21.97 -19.11
CA PHE A 312 0.38 23.25 -19.48
C PHE A 312 -0.02 24.13 -18.28
N LEU A 313 -0.19 23.55 -17.08
CA LEU A 313 -0.44 24.31 -15.85
C LEU A 313 0.86 24.86 -15.25
N ILE A 314 1.98 24.17 -15.46
CA ILE A 314 3.28 24.58 -14.93
C ILE A 314 3.80 25.80 -15.67
N ASN A 315 3.67 25.82 -17.00
CA ASN A 315 4.00 26.96 -17.85
C ASN A 315 3.21 26.89 -19.15
N GLU A 316 2.77 28.03 -19.68
CA GLU A 316 2.09 28.13 -20.98
C GLU A 316 3.04 27.82 -22.15
N ASN A 317 4.33 28.12 -22.00
CA ASN A 317 5.36 27.75 -22.97
C ASN A 317 5.79 26.29 -22.73
N ASN A 318 5.56 25.44 -23.74
CA ASN A 318 5.86 24.00 -23.67
C ASN A 318 7.34 23.69 -23.42
N GLU A 319 8.28 24.45 -23.98
CA GLU A 319 9.72 24.21 -23.79
C GLU A 319 10.13 24.50 -22.34
N GLU A 320 9.65 25.62 -21.79
CA GLU A 320 9.94 25.98 -20.40
C GLU A 320 9.22 25.04 -19.42
N ALA A 321 7.98 24.62 -19.71
CA ALA A 321 7.28 23.59 -18.94
C ALA A 321 8.09 22.29 -18.89
N ASN A 322 8.57 21.82 -20.04
CA ASN A 322 9.38 20.60 -20.14
C ASN A 322 10.69 20.71 -19.37
N LYS A 323 11.37 21.87 -19.44
CA LYS A 323 12.59 22.11 -18.66
C LYS A 323 12.32 22.03 -17.15
N ILE A 324 11.28 22.69 -16.66
CA ILE A 324 10.87 22.66 -15.24
C ILE A 324 10.50 21.24 -14.81
N ILE A 325 9.78 20.49 -15.65
CA ILE A 325 9.39 19.11 -15.39
C ILE A 325 10.62 18.21 -15.28
N LEU A 326 11.55 18.29 -16.25
CA LEU A 326 12.77 17.49 -16.23
C LEU A 326 13.64 17.79 -15.01
N GLU A 327 13.77 19.07 -14.64
CA GLU A 327 14.45 19.47 -13.41
C GLU A 327 13.76 18.85 -12.18
N SER A 328 12.42 18.88 -12.12
CA SER A 328 11.65 18.32 -11.01
C SER A 328 11.78 16.80 -10.91
N LEU A 329 11.67 16.08 -12.04
CA LEU A 329 11.81 14.62 -12.12
C LEU A 329 13.23 14.17 -11.79
N SER A 330 14.26 14.95 -12.17
CA SER A 330 15.67 14.64 -11.86
C SER A 330 15.97 14.57 -10.36
N LYS A 331 15.10 15.14 -9.51
CA LYS A 331 15.21 15.07 -8.04
C LYS A 331 14.82 13.70 -7.50
N PHE A 332 14.01 12.91 -8.22
CA PHE A 332 13.50 11.63 -7.72
C PHE A 332 14.61 10.64 -7.35
N PRO A 333 15.61 10.33 -8.18
CA PRO A 333 16.66 9.38 -7.81
C PRO A 333 17.41 9.79 -6.54
N GLN A 334 17.73 11.08 -6.41
CA GLN A 334 18.42 11.60 -5.22
C GLN A 334 17.55 11.52 -3.95
N LEU A 335 16.26 11.80 -4.07
CA LEU A 335 15.30 11.68 -2.97
C LEU A 335 15.11 10.23 -2.56
N PHE A 336 14.91 9.33 -3.53
CA PHE A 336 14.78 7.90 -3.30
C PHE A 336 16.03 7.34 -2.61
N ASP A 337 17.22 7.59 -3.15
CA ASP A 337 18.49 7.12 -2.56
C ASP A 337 18.67 7.66 -1.15
N LYS A 338 18.36 8.94 -0.92
CA LYS A 338 18.42 9.55 0.41
C LYS A 338 17.49 8.83 1.40
N PHE A 339 16.22 8.61 1.04
CA PHE A 339 15.27 7.93 1.93
C PHE A 339 15.65 6.46 2.14
N TRP A 340 16.07 5.77 1.08
CA TRP A 340 16.42 4.36 1.12
C TRP A 340 17.69 4.10 1.95
N ILE A 341 18.76 4.85 1.70
CA ILE A 341 20.01 4.74 2.48
C ILE A 341 19.75 5.04 3.95
N ASN A 342 19.05 6.14 4.27
CA ASN A 342 18.77 6.46 5.68
C ASN A 342 18.02 5.32 6.38
N ALA A 343 17.03 4.73 5.72
CA ALA A 343 16.25 3.64 6.30
C ALA A 343 17.06 2.35 6.46
N ILE A 344 17.91 1.96 5.50
CA ILE A 344 18.80 0.80 5.68
C ILE A 344 19.86 1.08 6.76
N SER A 345 20.43 2.28 6.81
CA SER A 345 21.33 2.70 7.89
C SER A 345 20.68 2.51 9.26
N GLU A 346 19.43 2.94 9.43
CA GLU A 346 18.67 2.73 10.67
C GLU A 346 18.45 1.24 10.98
N LYS A 347 18.16 0.40 9.97
CA LYS A 347 18.06 -1.07 10.10
C LYS A 347 19.39 -1.71 10.53
N LEU A 348 20.52 -1.09 10.19
CA LEU A 348 21.87 -1.51 10.61
C LEU A 348 22.33 -0.85 11.91
N GLY A 349 21.52 0.01 12.54
CA GLY A 349 21.86 0.69 13.79
C GLY A 349 22.76 1.92 13.63
N LEU A 350 22.91 2.43 12.40
CA LEU A 350 23.77 3.55 12.06
C LEU A 350 22.96 4.86 12.11
N SER A 351 23.21 5.70 13.12
CA SER A 351 22.56 7.01 13.26
C SER A 351 23.45 8.15 12.76
N LYS A 352 24.77 8.03 12.92
CA LYS A 352 25.74 8.97 12.35
C LYS A 352 25.92 8.66 10.87
N LYS A 353 25.99 9.67 10.00
CA LYS A 353 26.32 9.48 8.59
C LYS A 353 27.83 9.47 8.41
N MET A 354 28.35 8.40 7.83
CA MET A 354 29.76 8.27 7.49
C MET A 354 29.93 7.82 6.03
N GLN A 355 31.05 8.17 5.42
CA GLN A 355 31.29 7.92 3.99
C GLN A 355 31.37 6.42 3.68
N GLU A 356 31.84 5.61 4.63
CA GLU A 356 31.92 4.15 4.51
C GLU A 356 30.57 3.41 4.56
N ASP A 357 29.49 4.06 5.01
CA ASP A 357 28.20 3.39 5.27
C ASP A 357 27.59 2.79 4.01
N LYS A 358 27.68 3.51 2.88
CA LYS A 358 27.14 3.04 1.60
C LYS A 358 27.79 1.71 1.18
N ARG A 359 29.12 1.63 1.25
CA ARG A 359 29.87 0.41 0.89
C ARG A 359 29.53 -0.75 1.83
N LEU A 360 29.35 -0.47 3.13
CA LEU A 360 28.95 -1.46 4.12
C LEU A 360 27.55 -2.03 3.81
N ILE A 361 26.60 -1.17 3.46
CA ILE A 361 25.24 -1.55 3.06
C ILE A 361 25.25 -2.40 1.79
N GLU A 362 25.94 -1.93 0.74
CA GLU A 362 26.01 -2.62 -0.55
C GLU A 362 26.61 -4.02 -0.39
N LYS A 363 27.72 -4.15 0.35
CA LYS A 363 28.34 -5.46 0.61
C LYS A 363 27.43 -6.40 1.40
N PHE A 364 26.64 -5.88 2.34
CA PHE A 364 25.68 -6.68 3.09
C PHE A 364 24.61 -7.29 2.16
N LEU A 365 24.01 -6.45 1.32
CA LEU A 365 22.97 -6.85 0.38
C LEU A 365 23.52 -7.82 -0.68
N GLU A 366 24.75 -7.61 -1.15
CA GLU A 366 25.44 -8.54 -2.05
C GLU A 366 25.58 -9.94 -1.42
N ILE A 367 26.05 -10.03 -0.17
CA ILE A 367 26.16 -11.31 0.54
C ILE A 367 24.78 -11.96 0.72
N MET A 368 23.76 -11.18 1.08
CA MET A 368 22.39 -11.69 1.21
C MET A 368 21.85 -12.27 -0.11
N PHE A 369 22.16 -11.62 -1.23
CA PHE A 369 21.76 -12.04 -2.56
C PHE A 369 22.45 -13.33 -2.98
N GLU A 370 23.79 -13.38 -2.88
CA GLU A 370 24.60 -14.55 -3.22
C GLU A 370 24.19 -15.79 -2.41
N GLN A 371 23.90 -15.60 -1.13
CA GLN A 371 23.56 -16.69 -0.21
C GLN A 371 22.07 -16.97 -0.08
N LYS A 372 21.21 -16.17 -0.75
CA LYS A 372 19.75 -16.29 -0.75
C LYS A 372 19.14 -16.32 0.66
N THR A 373 19.62 -15.44 1.55
CA THR A 373 19.13 -15.40 2.93
C THR A 373 17.75 -14.74 3.01
N ASP A 374 16.93 -15.13 4.00
CA ASP A 374 15.65 -14.47 4.29
C ASP A 374 15.87 -12.98 4.62
N PHE A 375 15.22 -12.09 3.87
CA PHE A 375 15.42 -10.65 3.98
C PHE A 375 15.09 -10.13 5.38
N THR A 376 13.91 -10.47 5.89
CA THR A 376 13.40 -9.97 7.17
C THR A 376 14.20 -10.54 8.35
N LEU A 377 14.42 -11.86 8.37
CA LEU A 377 15.12 -12.53 9.46
C LEU A 377 16.59 -12.17 9.52
N THR A 378 17.25 -11.92 8.39
CA THR A 378 18.65 -11.47 8.38
C THR A 378 18.81 -10.15 9.13
N PHE A 379 17.99 -9.14 8.84
CA PHE A 379 18.03 -7.87 9.57
C PHE A 379 17.58 -8.02 11.04
N ARG A 380 16.54 -8.82 11.30
CA ARG A 380 16.05 -9.02 12.67
C ARG A 380 17.09 -9.70 13.56
N THR A 381 17.68 -10.80 13.09
CA THR A 381 18.69 -11.55 13.86
C THR A 381 20.00 -10.76 14.01
N LEU A 382 20.37 -9.93 13.03
CA LEU A 382 21.48 -8.98 13.18
C LEU A 382 21.24 -8.04 14.39
N SER A 383 20.03 -7.49 14.51
CA SER A 383 19.64 -6.65 15.65
C SER A 383 19.81 -7.39 16.98
N GLU A 384 19.42 -8.67 17.01
CA GLU A 384 19.47 -9.51 18.20
C GLU A 384 20.89 -9.93 18.59
N SER A 385 21.81 -9.99 17.63
CA SER A 385 23.22 -10.39 17.81
C SER A 385 24.05 -9.41 18.65
N ILE A 386 23.62 -8.14 18.76
CA ILE A 386 24.31 -7.14 19.58
C ILE A 386 24.33 -7.61 21.04
N ASN A 387 25.54 -7.75 21.58
CA ASN A 387 25.85 -8.19 22.94
C ASN A 387 25.16 -9.51 23.33
N ASN A 388 25.01 -10.46 22.38
CA ASN A 388 24.42 -11.77 22.68
C ASN A 388 24.99 -12.86 21.76
N ASP A 389 25.83 -13.74 22.32
CA ASP A 389 26.52 -14.78 21.55
C ASP A 389 25.59 -15.86 20.98
N GLU A 390 24.55 -16.24 21.71
CA GLU A 390 23.55 -17.20 21.23
C GLU A 390 22.81 -16.64 19.99
N LYS A 391 22.37 -15.38 20.04
CA LYS A 391 21.70 -14.72 18.91
C LYS A 391 22.67 -14.43 17.77
N LYS A 392 23.95 -14.18 18.06
CA LYS A 392 25.02 -14.08 17.06
C LYS A 392 25.18 -15.41 16.30
N ILE A 393 25.19 -16.56 16.99
CA ILE A 393 25.21 -17.88 16.34
C ILE A 393 23.99 -18.05 15.43
N LYS A 394 22.79 -17.65 15.89
CA LYS A 394 21.57 -17.69 15.08
C LYS A 394 21.68 -16.84 13.81
N PHE A 395 22.20 -15.61 13.90
CA PHE A 395 22.44 -14.76 12.73
C PHE A 395 23.37 -15.46 11.72
N PHE A 396 24.52 -15.98 12.17
CA PHE A 396 25.45 -16.68 11.28
C PHE A 396 24.91 -17.99 10.69
N SER A 397 23.92 -18.62 11.34
CA SER A 397 23.27 -19.85 10.83
C SER A 397 22.43 -19.61 9.57
N LEU A 398 22.04 -18.36 9.28
CA LEU A 398 21.30 -17.99 8.07
C LEU A 398 22.17 -18.07 6.81
N PHE A 399 23.49 -18.08 6.96
CA PHE A 399 24.45 -18.02 5.87
C PHE A 399 25.11 -19.38 5.65
N LYS A 400 25.07 -19.87 4.41
CA LYS A 400 25.71 -21.13 4.01
C LYS A 400 27.24 -21.02 4.09
N ASN A 401 27.79 -19.90 3.62
CA ASN A 401 29.21 -19.58 3.70
C ASN A 401 29.44 -18.48 4.75
N LYS A 402 30.08 -18.84 5.86
CA LYS A 402 30.30 -17.92 6.98
C LYS A 402 31.47 -16.94 6.77
N LYS A 403 32.37 -17.17 5.80
CA LYS A 403 33.59 -16.36 5.64
C LYS A 403 33.28 -14.90 5.29
N SER A 404 32.51 -14.67 4.22
CA SER A 404 32.19 -13.31 3.75
C SER A 404 31.37 -12.52 4.78
N ILE A 405 30.37 -13.17 5.38
CA ILE A 405 29.53 -12.52 6.40
C ILE A 405 30.29 -12.27 7.70
N THR A 406 31.25 -13.11 8.08
CA THR A 406 32.09 -12.88 9.27
C THR A 406 32.95 -11.63 9.09
N ASN A 407 33.57 -11.47 7.91
CA ASN A 407 34.35 -10.27 7.60
C ASN A 407 33.47 -9.02 7.64
N TRP A 408 32.33 -9.06 6.97
CA TRP A 408 31.37 -7.96 6.99
C TRP A 408 30.88 -7.62 8.40
N TYR A 409 30.57 -8.63 9.22
CA TYR A 409 30.11 -8.44 10.60
C TYR A 409 31.16 -7.76 11.45
N ASN A 410 32.45 -8.11 11.29
CA ASN A 410 33.53 -7.45 12.00
C ASN A 410 33.66 -5.97 11.61
N ASP A 411 33.50 -5.64 10.32
CA ASP A 411 33.52 -4.26 9.85
C ASP A 411 32.29 -3.48 10.34
N TRP A 412 31.11 -4.12 10.36
CA TRP A 412 29.90 -3.54 10.94
C TRP A 412 30.05 -3.28 12.45
N VAL A 413 30.63 -4.21 13.23
CA VAL A 413 30.89 -3.98 14.67
C VAL A 413 31.82 -2.80 14.89
N LYS A 414 32.94 -2.72 14.15
CA LYS A 414 33.85 -1.55 14.21
C LYS A 414 33.12 -0.25 13.87
N ARG A 415 32.17 -0.30 12.92
CA ARG A 415 31.37 0.85 12.55
C ARG A 415 30.36 1.24 13.63
N ILE A 416 29.74 0.26 14.30
CA ILE A 416 28.83 0.46 15.44
C ILE A 416 29.55 1.10 16.62
N GLU A 417 30.83 0.78 16.84
CA GLU A 417 31.65 1.39 17.90
C GLU A 417 31.90 2.90 17.71
N LYS A 418 31.68 3.42 16.49
CA LYS A 418 31.76 4.86 16.19
C LYS A 418 30.43 5.61 16.44
N GLU A 419 29.36 4.90 16.80
CA GLU A 419 28.08 5.52 17.15
C GLU A 419 28.11 6.14 18.56
N SER A 420 27.34 7.20 18.75
CA SER A 420 27.27 7.90 20.04
C SER A 420 26.38 7.21 21.08
N PHE A 421 25.70 6.12 20.71
CA PHE A 421 24.74 5.42 21.56
C PHE A 421 25.35 4.14 22.13
N SER A 422 24.90 3.74 23.33
CA SER A 422 25.25 2.44 23.87
C SER A 422 24.72 1.32 22.97
N LYS A 423 25.42 0.17 22.96
CA LYS A 423 25.00 -1.03 22.21
C LYS A 423 23.55 -1.45 22.52
N GLY A 424 23.09 -1.27 23.77
CA GLY A 424 21.70 -1.54 24.17
C GLY A 424 20.68 -0.62 23.48
N ILE A 425 20.98 0.68 23.37
CA ILE A 425 20.12 1.65 22.65
C ILE A 425 20.12 1.36 21.15
N ILE A 426 21.28 1.07 20.57
CA ILE A 426 21.40 0.71 19.14
C ILE A 426 20.56 -0.53 18.83
N LYS A 427 20.67 -1.58 19.66
CA LYS A 427 19.85 -2.80 19.56
C LYS A 427 18.36 -2.49 19.58
N LYS A 428 17.89 -1.64 20.49
CA LYS A 428 16.49 -1.22 20.56
C LYS A 428 16.06 -0.53 19.27
N LYS A 429 16.82 0.48 18.81
CA LYS A 429 16.54 1.21 17.56
C LYS A 429 16.46 0.28 16.35
N MET A 430 17.38 -0.69 16.25
CA MET A 430 17.34 -1.67 15.17
C MET A 430 16.08 -2.56 15.25
N LYS A 431 15.71 -3.03 16.44
CA LYS A 431 14.47 -3.82 16.62
C LYS A 431 13.21 -3.04 16.22
N ASP A 432 13.18 -1.74 16.48
CA ASP A 432 12.07 -0.84 16.12
C ASP A 432 11.99 -0.55 14.59
N ARG A 433 13.00 -1.00 13.82
CA ARG A 433 13.06 -0.87 12.35
C ARG A 433 13.09 -2.20 11.61
N ASN A 434 13.40 -3.29 12.32
CA ASN A 434 13.52 -4.63 11.77
C ASN A 434 12.35 -5.47 12.29
N PRO A 435 11.28 -5.61 11.49
CA PRO A 435 10.10 -6.33 11.92
C PRO A 435 10.44 -7.78 12.22
N PHE A 436 9.79 -8.30 13.25
CA PHE A 436 9.74 -9.71 13.58
C PHE A 436 8.66 -10.44 12.75
N PHE A 437 7.55 -9.77 12.48
CA PHE A 437 6.44 -10.29 11.67
C PHE A 437 6.26 -9.48 10.38
N ILE A 438 6.06 -10.20 9.28
CA ILE A 438 5.59 -9.68 7.99
C ILE A 438 4.47 -10.61 7.51
N PRO A 439 3.54 -10.16 6.66
CA PRO A 439 2.47 -11.01 6.14
C PRO A 439 3.04 -11.96 5.08
N ARG A 440 3.76 -13.00 5.51
CA ARG A 440 4.40 -13.97 4.62
C ARG A 440 3.34 -14.66 3.76
N ASN A 441 3.62 -14.77 2.46
CA ASN A 441 2.63 -15.23 1.47
C ASN A 441 1.95 -16.55 1.85
N HIS A 442 2.72 -17.55 2.30
CA HIS A 442 2.18 -18.85 2.69
C HIS A 442 1.23 -18.79 3.90
N LEU A 443 1.46 -17.87 4.85
CA LEU A 443 0.57 -17.66 6.00
C LEU A 443 -0.70 -16.93 5.57
N VAL A 444 -0.57 -15.94 4.66
CA VAL A 444 -1.72 -15.24 4.09
C VAL A 444 -2.59 -16.22 3.30
N GLU A 445 -2.02 -17.06 2.44
CA GLU A 445 -2.79 -18.09 1.72
C GLU A 445 -3.42 -19.11 2.66
N LYS A 446 -2.70 -19.57 3.68
CA LYS A 446 -3.25 -20.48 4.68
C LYS A 446 -4.46 -19.87 5.41
N ALA A 447 -4.36 -18.59 5.77
CA ALA A 447 -5.45 -17.85 6.41
C ALA A 447 -6.66 -17.72 5.49
N ILE A 448 -6.43 -17.39 4.21
CA ILE A 448 -7.48 -17.31 3.18
C ILE A 448 -8.14 -18.68 2.99
N ASP A 449 -7.35 -19.73 2.81
CA ASP A 449 -7.85 -21.09 2.58
C ASP A 449 -8.72 -21.57 3.76
N GLN A 450 -8.30 -21.31 5.00
CA GLN A 450 -9.09 -21.65 6.18
C GLN A 450 -10.39 -20.84 6.27
N ALA A 451 -10.32 -19.53 6.04
CA ALA A 451 -11.49 -18.66 6.09
C ALA A 451 -12.51 -18.98 4.99
N VAL A 452 -12.05 -19.24 3.76
CA VAL A 452 -12.90 -19.48 2.59
C VAL A 452 -13.45 -20.91 2.57
N LYS A 453 -12.62 -21.93 2.82
CA LYS A 453 -13.02 -23.34 2.69
C LYS A 453 -13.64 -23.92 3.95
N LYS A 454 -13.26 -23.40 5.13
CA LYS A 454 -13.68 -23.95 6.44
C LYS A 454 -14.51 -22.96 7.26
N HIS A 455 -14.79 -21.76 6.75
CA HIS A 455 -15.46 -20.69 7.49
C HIS A 455 -14.78 -20.34 8.82
N ASP A 456 -13.46 -20.54 8.90
CA ASP A 456 -12.67 -20.34 10.11
C ASP A 456 -11.73 -19.14 9.96
N PHE A 457 -12.05 -18.05 10.65
CA PHE A 457 -11.28 -16.80 10.65
C PHE A 457 -10.16 -16.76 11.69
N SER A 458 -9.99 -17.80 12.52
CA SER A 458 -9.01 -17.80 13.62
C SER A 458 -7.58 -17.49 13.17
N MET A 459 -7.16 -18.00 12.01
CA MET A 459 -5.84 -17.71 11.46
C MET A 459 -5.72 -16.28 10.90
N VAL A 460 -6.80 -15.74 10.30
CA VAL A 460 -6.84 -14.34 9.88
C VAL A 460 -6.69 -13.43 11.09
N ASP A 461 -7.44 -13.71 12.17
CA ASP A 461 -7.39 -12.93 13.41
C ASP A 461 -6.02 -13.02 14.08
N ASN A 462 -5.48 -14.23 14.25
CA ASN A 462 -4.15 -14.42 14.83
C ASN A 462 -3.05 -13.71 14.03
N LEU A 463 -3.13 -13.78 12.69
CA LEU A 463 -2.15 -13.14 11.82
C LEU A 463 -2.28 -11.61 11.89
N VAL A 464 -3.50 -11.06 11.87
CA VAL A 464 -3.72 -9.62 12.01
C VAL A 464 -3.22 -9.12 13.37
N GLU A 465 -3.50 -9.84 14.47
CA GLU A 465 -3.07 -9.44 15.82
C GLU A 465 -1.54 -9.34 15.95
N VAL A 466 -0.77 -10.32 15.44
CA VAL A 466 0.70 -10.21 15.46
C VAL A 466 1.22 -9.11 14.53
N LEU A 467 0.52 -8.86 13.42
CA LEU A 467 0.88 -7.79 12.48
C LEU A 467 0.54 -6.40 13.00
N LYS A 468 -0.30 -6.25 14.04
CA LYS A 468 -0.47 -4.98 14.78
C LYS A 468 0.80 -4.55 15.50
N LYS A 469 1.65 -5.51 15.86
CA LYS A 469 2.90 -5.31 16.61
C LYS A 469 4.08 -5.91 15.86
N PRO A 470 4.35 -5.48 14.62
CA PRO A 470 5.24 -6.22 13.72
C PRO A 470 6.69 -6.25 14.21
N PHE A 471 7.09 -5.36 15.12
CA PHE A 471 8.45 -5.27 15.68
C PHE A 471 8.64 -6.04 17.00
N GLU A 472 7.55 -6.43 17.64
CA GLU A 472 7.57 -7.14 18.93
C GLU A 472 7.67 -8.65 18.70
N SER A 473 8.39 -9.33 19.59
CA SER A 473 8.33 -10.79 19.66
C SER A 473 7.09 -11.20 20.45
N ASP A 474 6.34 -12.17 19.95
CA ASP A 474 5.09 -12.63 20.56
C ASP A 474 5.15 -14.14 20.85
N LYS A 475 4.21 -14.64 21.68
CA LYS A 475 4.00 -16.09 21.90
C LYS A 475 3.77 -16.85 20.59
N ASN A 476 3.22 -16.19 19.58
CA ASN A 476 2.98 -16.71 18.24
C ASN A 476 4.19 -16.57 17.30
N PHE A 477 5.42 -16.66 17.82
CA PHE A 477 6.65 -16.48 17.03
C PHE A 477 6.78 -17.42 15.83
N TYR A 478 6.07 -18.54 15.79
CA TYR A 478 6.01 -19.46 14.65
C TYR A 478 5.45 -18.78 13.38
N LEU A 479 4.65 -17.72 13.52
CA LEU A 479 4.17 -16.89 12.41
C LEU A 479 5.28 -16.01 11.79
N SER A 480 6.49 -16.01 12.35
CA SER A 480 7.65 -15.34 11.75
C SER A 480 8.45 -16.24 10.79
N TYR A 481 8.18 -17.55 10.81
CA TYR A 481 9.00 -18.54 10.10
C TYR A 481 8.84 -18.46 8.59
N PRO A 482 9.93 -18.65 7.82
CA PRO A 482 9.85 -18.72 6.36
C PRO A 482 9.06 -19.97 5.95
N PRO A 483 8.49 -19.99 4.73
CA PRO A 483 7.78 -21.17 4.25
C PRO A 483 8.71 -22.37 4.19
N LYS A 484 8.16 -23.57 4.41
CA LYS A 484 8.81 -24.81 4.00
C LYS A 484 8.88 -24.88 2.46
N PRO A 485 9.77 -25.71 1.87
CA PRO A 485 9.87 -25.82 0.42
C PRO A 485 8.56 -26.13 -0.32
N ASN A 486 7.64 -26.84 0.32
CA ASN A 486 6.32 -27.19 -0.23
C ASN A 486 5.22 -26.13 0.05
N GLU A 487 5.53 -25.07 0.80
CA GLU A 487 4.61 -23.98 1.16
C GLU A 487 4.96 -22.68 0.42
N ASP A 488 6.05 -22.66 -0.37
CA ASP A 488 6.53 -21.44 -1.01
C ASP A 488 5.61 -21.00 -2.16
N ILE A 489 4.96 -19.85 -1.97
CA ILE A 489 4.03 -19.25 -2.92
C ILE A 489 4.84 -18.41 -3.91
N LYS A 490 5.03 -18.97 -5.11
CA LYS A 490 5.79 -18.32 -6.19
C LYS A 490 5.03 -17.20 -6.89
N ASN A 491 3.71 -17.32 -7.00
CA ASN A 491 2.85 -16.38 -7.70
C ASN A 491 1.64 -16.05 -6.84
N THR A 492 1.17 -14.81 -6.96
CA THR A 492 -0.08 -14.30 -6.37
C THR A 492 -0.94 -13.72 -7.47
N PHE A 493 -2.25 -13.58 -7.23
CA PHE A 493 -3.23 -13.24 -8.26
C PHE A 493 -4.07 -12.02 -7.88
N CYS A 494 -4.47 -11.24 -8.89
CA CYS A 494 -5.31 -10.05 -8.74
C CYS A 494 -6.79 -10.38 -8.42
N GLY A 495 -7.22 -11.63 -8.63
CA GLY A 495 -8.62 -12.06 -8.51
C GLY A 495 -9.59 -11.18 -9.33
N THR A 496 -9.10 -10.63 -10.46
CA THR A 496 -9.85 -9.76 -11.37
C THR A 496 -10.59 -10.57 -12.40
#